data_AF-A0A9W7YH92-F1
#
_entry.id   AF-A0A9W7YH92-F1
#
_cell.length_a   1.000
_cell.length_b   1.000
_cell.length_c   1.000
_cell.angle_alpha   90.00
_cell.angle_beta   90.00
_cell.angle_gamma   90.00
#
_symmetry.space_group_name_H-M   'P 1'
#
loop_
_entity.id
_entity.type
_entity.pdbx_description
1 polymer ?
#
loop_
_entity_poly.entity_id
_entity_poly.type
_entity_poly.pdbx_seq_one_letter_code
_entity_poly.pdbx_strand_id
1 'polypeptide(L)'
;MNMLIAGRAIAGCGGCGVATMVQLILIDLLPLRKRATYMSYMSFTSTLAVVAGPLIGGAIADHWVWRWCFYINIPICAVIGLVCIVSIRLEKQVGTAREKLARIDFAGAFLLLTGLVLLILALNWGGKSFAWKSAAVIVTLVLSIILLGLFIYVENSYAKEPIIPMRMFTSRMLTPALISQFFLGAGITFTVLYLPVYFTVVHNASSTTAGLYMLPYL
;
A
#
# COMPACT_ATOMS: atom_id res chain seq x y z
N MET A 1 -4.76 -12.66 -18.74
CA MET A 1 -5.14 -11.50 -17.92
C MET A 1 -5.41 -11.89 -16.46
N ASN A 2 -6.27 -12.87 -16.20
CA ASN A 2 -6.68 -13.27 -14.83
C ASN A 2 -5.51 -13.67 -13.91
N MET A 3 -4.50 -14.37 -14.42
CA MET A 3 -3.29 -14.73 -13.65
C MET A 3 -2.53 -13.50 -13.14
N LEU A 4 -2.42 -12.44 -13.93
CA LEU A 4 -1.74 -11.20 -13.53
C LEU A 4 -2.52 -10.47 -12.44
N ILE A 5 -3.84 -10.45 -12.54
CA ILE A 5 -4.73 -9.84 -11.54
C ILE A 5 -4.62 -10.60 -10.21
N ALA A 6 -4.72 -11.93 -10.24
CA ALA A 6 -4.57 -12.76 -9.05
C ALA A 6 -3.16 -12.60 -8.43
N GLY A 7 -2.11 -12.60 -9.25
CA GLY A 7 -0.75 -12.36 -8.79
C GLY A 7 -0.57 -10.98 -8.14
N ARG A 8 -1.19 -9.92 -8.70
CA ARG A 8 -1.17 -8.57 -8.11
C ARG A 8 -1.95 -8.49 -6.80
N ALA A 9 -3.07 -9.20 -6.68
CA ALA A 9 -3.81 -9.28 -5.43
C ALA A 9 -2.95 -9.91 -4.32
N ILE A 10 -2.31 -11.05 -4.60
CA ILE A 10 -1.42 -11.74 -3.66
C ILE A 10 -0.22 -10.85 -3.30
N ALA A 11 0.44 -10.27 -4.30
CA ALA A 11 1.59 -9.39 -4.08
C ALA A 11 1.24 -8.13 -3.28
N GLY A 12 0.06 -7.55 -3.51
CA GLY A 12 -0.44 -6.41 -2.74
C GLY A 12 -0.69 -6.77 -1.27
N CYS A 13 -1.38 -7.88 -1.01
CA CYS A 13 -1.61 -8.36 0.36
C CYS A 13 -0.28 -8.66 1.07
N GLY A 14 0.65 -9.36 0.43
CA GLY A 14 1.95 -9.68 0.99
C GLY A 14 2.82 -8.44 1.23
N GLY A 15 2.89 -7.54 0.24
CA GLY A 15 3.71 -6.33 0.31
C GLY A 15 3.29 -5.39 1.45
N CYS A 16 1.98 -5.14 1.59
CA CYS A 16 1.46 -4.33 2.69
C CYS A 16 1.68 -5.00 4.06
N GLY A 17 1.50 -6.32 4.14
CA GLY A 17 1.71 -7.06 5.39
C GLY A 17 3.17 -7.06 5.85
N VAL A 18 4.11 -7.24 4.92
CA VAL A 18 5.55 -7.20 5.24
C VAL A 18 5.97 -5.78 5.66
N ALA A 19 5.55 -4.75 4.91
CA ALA A 19 5.89 -3.36 5.23
C ALA A 19 5.40 -2.95 6.63
N THR A 20 4.17 -3.30 6.98
CA THR A 20 3.59 -3.00 8.30
C THR A 20 4.25 -3.83 9.42
N MET A 21 4.50 -5.13 9.20
CA MET A 21 5.14 -5.97 10.20
C MET A 21 6.58 -5.55 10.51
N VAL A 22 7.36 -5.15 9.51
CA VAL A 22 8.73 -4.64 9.73
C VAL A 22 8.70 -3.40 10.63
N GLN A 23 7.77 -2.47 10.40
CA GLN A 23 7.61 -1.29 11.26
C GLN A 23 7.21 -1.66 12.69
N LEU A 24 6.27 -2.60 12.87
CA LEU A 24 5.82 -3.05 14.19
C LEU A 24 6.96 -3.72 14.97
N ILE A 25 7.68 -4.66 14.37
CA ILE A 25 8.82 -5.34 14.99
C ILE A 25 9.88 -4.33 15.44
N LEU A 26 10.16 -3.32 14.63
CA LEU A 26 11.14 -2.28 14.93
C LEU A 26 10.69 -1.40 16.11
N ILE A 27 9.39 -1.07 16.19
CA ILE A 27 8.79 -0.31 17.30
C ILE A 27 8.86 -1.10 18.60
N ASP A 28 8.59 -2.40 18.56
CA ASP A 28 8.58 -3.28 19.73
C ASP A 28 10.00 -3.55 20.27
N LEU A 29 10.99 -3.72 19.39
CA LEU A 29 12.38 -3.97 19.77
C LEU A 29 13.12 -2.75 20.29
N LEU A 30 12.78 -1.55 19.80
CA LEU A 30 13.60 -0.35 20.03
C LEU A 30 12.97 0.63 21.02
N PRO A 31 13.78 1.19 21.95
CA PRO A 31 13.34 2.25 22.83
C PRO A 31 13.02 3.52 22.03
N LEU A 32 12.01 4.28 22.48
CA LEU A 32 11.46 5.48 21.83
C LEU A 32 12.52 6.42 21.22
N ARG A 33 13.62 6.66 21.95
CA ARG A 33 14.69 7.58 21.53
C ARG A 33 15.49 7.10 20.31
N LYS A 34 15.59 5.79 20.08
CA LYS A 34 16.31 5.20 18.94
C LYS A 34 15.39 4.96 17.73
N ARG A 35 14.06 4.95 17.92
CA ARG A 35 13.10 4.65 16.84
C ARG A 35 13.28 5.56 15.63
N ALA A 36 13.52 6.85 15.84
CA ALA A 36 13.73 7.80 14.75
C ALA A 36 14.93 7.40 13.86
N THR A 37 16.08 7.07 14.45
CA THR A 37 17.29 6.68 13.70
C THR A 37 17.07 5.40 12.88
N TYR A 38 16.43 4.39 13.47
CA TYR A 38 16.19 3.13 12.78
C TYR A 38 15.06 3.21 11.74
N MET A 39 14.03 4.02 11.99
CA MET A 39 13.04 4.36 10.97
C MET A 39 13.69 5.11 9.79
N SER A 40 14.67 5.99 10.05
CA SER A 40 15.45 6.62 8.97
C SER A 40 16.25 5.62 8.15
N TYR A 41 16.85 4.59 8.77
CA TYR A 41 17.51 3.51 8.02
C TYR A 41 16.53 2.72 7.15
N MET A 42 15.33 2.46 7.65
CA MET A 42 14.27 1.81 6.86
C MET A 42 13.80 2.70 5.69
N SER A 43 13.63 4.00 5.91
CA SER A 43 13.28 4.93 4.84
C SER A 43 14.39 5.03 3.80
N PHE A 44 15.66 5.04 4.23
CA PHE A 44 16.81 5.07 3.32
C PHE A 44 16.86 3.85 2.39
N THR A 45 16.70 2.64 2.94
CA THR A 45 16.67 1.42 2.11
C THR A 45 15.45 1.40 1.19
N SER A 46 14.31 1.93 1.65
CA SER A 46 13.09 2.06 0.83
C SER A 46 13.30 3.03 -0.34
N THR A 47 13.92 4.19 -0.11
CA THR A 47 14.27 5.16 -1.17
C THR A 47 15.24 4.54 -2.17
N LEU A 48 16.29 3.84 -1.72
CA LEU A 48 17.20 3.14 -2.63
C LEU A 48 16.46 2.12 -3.51
N ALA A 49 15.50 1.37 -2.95
CA ALA A 49 14.69 0.44 -3.71
C ALA A 49 13.78 1.16 -4.74
N VAL A 50 13.19 2.29 -4.35
CA VAL A 50 12.35 3.12 -5.25
C VAL A 50 13.18 3.69 -6.41
N VAL A 51 14.41 4.11 -6.16
CA VAL A 51 15.34 4.64 -7.18
C VAL A 51 15.83 3.52 -8.12
N ALA A 52 16.19 2.35 -7.55
CA ALA A 52 16.66 1.22 -8.33
C ALA A 52 15.54 0.58 -9.19
N GLY A 53 14.28 0.65 -8.74
CA GLY A 53 13.13 0.01 -9.38
C GLY A 53 12.94 0.39 -10.86
N PRO A 54 12.80 1.69 -11.21
CA PRO A 54 12.67 2.14 -12.60
C PRO A 54 13.87 1.81 -13.48
N LEU A 55 15.09 1.85 -12.93
CA LEU A 55 16.31 1.52 -13.68
C LEU A 55 16.35 0.04 -14.06
N ILE A 56 16.17 -0.85 -13.08
CA ILE A 56 16.16 -2.29 -13.29
C ILE A 56 14.94 -2.70 -14.13
N GLY A 57 13.76 -2.16 -13.81
CA GLY A 57 12.53 -2.44 -14.52
C GLY A 57 12.54 -1.92 -15.97
N GLY A 58 13.10 -0.74 -16.21
CA GLY A 58 13.28 -0.16 -17.54
C GLY A 58 14.25 -0.96 -18.40
N ALA A 59 15.41 -1.34 -17.86
CA ALA A 59 16.37 -2.18 -18.56
C ALA A 59 15.81 -3.57 -18.89
N ILE A 60 15.06 -4.20 -17.98
CA ILE A 60 14.38 -5.48 -18.25
C ILE A 60 13.30 -5.31 -19.31
N ALA A 61 12.55 -4.20 -19.31
CA ALA A 61 11.50 -3.96 -20.28
C ALA A 61 12.06 -3.71 -21.71
N ASP A 62 13.21 -3.03 -21.81
CA ASP A 62 13.80 -2.67 -23.11
C ASP A 62 14.61 -3.83 -23.71
N HIS A 63 15.28 -4.66 -22.90
CA HIS A 63 16.19 -5.71 -23.38
C HIS A 63 15.64 -7.14 -23.28
N TRP A 64 14.64 -7.38 -22.42
CA TRP A 64 14.10 -8.71 -22.11
C TRP A 64 12.57 -8.72 -22.22
N VAL A 65 11.96 -9.88 -21.97
CA VAL A 65 10.51 -9.97 -21.83
C VAL A 65 10.08 -9.31 -20.52
N TRP A 66 9.19 -8.32 -20.58
CA TRP A 66 8.62 -7.58 -19.43
C TRP A 66 8.14 -8.46 -18.26
N ARG A 67 7.80 -9.73 -18.51
CA ARG A 67 7.39 -10.71 -17.49
C ARG A 67 8.50 -10.98 -16.46
N TRP A 68 9.77 -10.81 -16.83
CA TRP A 68 10.92 -10.95 -15.93
C TRP A 68 10.93 -9.93 -14.78
N CYS A 69 10.27 -8.78 -14.95
CA CYS A 69 10.04 -7.83 -13.86
C CYS A 69 9.26 -8.47 -12.70
N PHE A 70 8.45 -9.51 -12.96
CA PHE A 70 7.73 -10.25 -11.92
C PHE A 70 8.52 -11.45 -11.42
N TYR A 71 9.17 -12.19 -12.31
CA TYR A 71 9.90 -13.40 -11.93
C TYR A 71 11.11 -13.13 -11.04
N ILE A 72 11.80 -11.99 -11.20
CA ILE A 72 12.95 -11.63 -10.36
C ILE A 72 12.59 -11.43 -8.88
N ASN A 73 11.35 -11.05 -8.58
CA ASN A 73 10.90 -10.84 -7.21
C ASN A 73 10.74 -12.17 -6.44
N ILE A 74 10.35 -13.25 -7.12
CA ILE A 74 10.09 -14.55 -6.48
C ILE A 74 11.32 -15.12 -5.74
N PRO A 75 12.51 -15.28 -6.37
CA PRO A 75 13.69 -15.81 -5.69
C PRO A 75 14.17 -14.87 -4.58
N ILE A 76 14.08 -13.55 -4.78
CA ILE A 76 14.45 -12.55 -3.77
C ILE A 76 13.56 -12.70 -2.54
N CYS A 77 12.24 -12.77 -2.72
CA CYS A 77 11.30 -12.99 -1.62
C CYS A 77 11.52 -14.34 -0.93
N ALA A 78 11.86 -15.39 -1.67
CA ALA A 78 12.14 -16.71 -1.10
C ALA A 78 13.39 -16.70 -0.21
N VAL A 79 14.48 -16.09 -0.67
CA VAL A 79 15.73 -15.96 0.10
C VAL A 79 15.49 -15.10 1.35
N ILE A 80 14.83 -13.95 1.22
CA ILE A 80 14.51 -13.08 2.37
C ILE A 80 13.61 -13.83 3.37
N GLY A 81 12.60 -14.56 2.89
CA GLY A 81 11.73 -15.38 3.72
C GLY A 81 12.51 -16.44 4.50
N LEU A 82 13.45 -17.13 3.86
CA LEU A 82 14.30 -18.13 4.50
C LEU A 82 15.21 -17.50 5.56
N VAL A 83 15.82 -16.35 5.27
CA VAL A 83 16.64 -15.61 6.23
C VAL A 83 15.81 -15.18 7.44
N CYS A 84 14.59 -14.69 7.23
CA CYS A 84 13.68 -14.32 8.31
C CYS A 84 13.32 -15.52 9.21
N ILE A 85 13.03 -16.68 8.62
CA ILE A 85 12.70 -17.91 9.38
C ILE A 85 13.87 -18.34 10.27
N VAL A 86 15.11 -18.24 9.77
CA VAL A 86 16.31 -18.67 10.51
C VAL A 86 16.73 -17.65 11.57
N SER A 87 16.62 -16.36 11.25
CA SER A 87 17.26 -15.29 12.03
C SER A 87 16.34 -14.64 13.06
N ILE A 88 15.03 -14.60 12.80
CA ILE A 88 14.07 -13.91 13.67
C ILE A 88 13.51 -14.91 14.68
N ARG A 89 14.02 -14.84 15.92
CA ARG A 89 13.45 -15.54 17.07
C ARG A 89 12.57 -14.56 17.84
N LEU A 90 11.28 -14.54 17.55
CA LEU A 90 10.32 -13.82 18.40
C LEU A 90 10.03 -14.64 19.66
N GLU A 91 10.05 -13.98 20.82
CA GLU A 91 9.45 -14.55 22.02
C GLU A 91 7.96 -14.80 21.76
N LYS A 92 7.50 -16.02 22.08
CA LYS A 92 6.09 -16.38 21.94
C LYS A 92 5.26 -15.47 22.84
N GLN A 93 4.50 -14.56 22.23
CA GLN A 93 3.49 -13.82 22.96
C GLN A 93 2.48 -14.77 23.61
N VAL A 94 2.31 -14.63 24.92
CA VAL A 94 1.42 -15.42 25.77
C VAL A 94 -0.05 -15.29 25.31
N GLY A 95 -0.79 -16.40 25.23
CA GLY A 95 -2.23 -16.43 24.88
C GLY A 95 -2.58 -17.41 23.76
N THR A 96 -3.80 -17.96 23.80
CA THR A 96 -4.27 -18.95 22.82
C THR A 96 -4.58 -18.28 21.48
N ALA A 97 -4.30 -18.93 20.35
CA ALA A 97 -4.56 -18.36 19.01
C ALA A 97 -6.01 -17.86 18.83
N ARG A 98 -6.97 -18.55 19.46
CA ARG A 98 -8.39 -18.20 19.48
C ARG A 98 -8.68 -16.88 20.19
N GLU A 99 -7.97 -16.56 21.26
CA GLU A 99 -8.14 -15.30 22.01
C GLU A 99 -7.59 -14.11 21.24
N LYS A 100 -6.48 -14.31 20.51
CA LYS A 100 -5.91 -13.28 19.63
C LYS A 100 -6.81 -13.00 18.43
N LEU A 101 -7.36 -14.05 17.82
CA LEU A 101 -8.32 -13.93 16.71
C LEU A 101 -9.62 -13.23 17.15
N ALA A 102 -10.10 -13.49 18.38
CA ALA A 102 -11.32 -12.86 18.89
C ALA A 102 -11.18 -11.35 19.17
N ARG A 103 -9.96 -10.82 19.25
CA ARG A 103 -9.69 -9.37 19.39
C ARG A 103 -9.68 -8.62 18.06
N ILE A 104 -9.56 -9.33 16.94
CA ILE A 104 -9.53 -8.71 15.61
C ILE A 104 -10.94 -8.27 15.22
N ASP A 105 -11.11 -7.00 14.89
CA ASP A 105 -12.36 -6.49 14.32
C ASP A 105 -12.48 -6.86 12.83
N PHE A 106 -12.89 -8.10 12.57
CA PHE A 106 -13.12 -8.58 11.20
C PHE A 106 -14.27 -7.86 10.50
N ALA A 107 -15.28 -7.42 11.24
CA ALA A 107 -16.43 -6.73 10.67
C ALA A 107 -16.04 -5.33 10.20
N GLY A 108 -15.35 -4.57 11.04
CA GLY A 108 -14.77 -3.27 10.68
C GLY A 108 -13.80 -3.39 9.51
N ALA A 109 -12.87 -4.36 9.55
CA ALA A 109 -11.91 -4.57 8.48
C ALA A 109 -12.59 -4.88 7.13
N PHE A 110 -13.63 -5.74 7.13
CA PHE A 110 -14.36 -6.09 5.93
C PHE A 110 -15.15 -4.90 5.34
N LEU A 111 -15.82 -4.13 6.20
CA LEU A 111 -16.57 -2.94 5.77
C LEU A 111 -15.63 -1.88 5.18
N LEU A 112 -14.50 -1.63 5.84
CA LEU A 112 -13.49 -0.69 5.38
C LEU A 112 -12.89 -1.12 4.03
N LEU A 113 -12.43 -2.37 3.93
CA LEU A 113 -11.86 -2.90 2.69
C LEU A 113 -12.85 -2.84 1.54
N THR A 114 -14.08 -3.32 1.75
CA THR A 114 -15.10 -3.37 0.70
C THR A 114 -15.52 -1.96 0.28
N GLY A 115 -15.71 -1.05 1.24
CA GLY A 115 -16.02 0.35 0.95
C GLY A 115 -14.94 1.05 0.14
N LEU A 116 -13.66 0.89 0.52
CA LEU A 116 -12.53 1.47 -0.21
C LEU A 116 -12.37 0.89 -1.61
N VAL A 117 -12.50 -0.43 -1.77
CA VAL A 117 -12.41 -1.09 -3.09
C VAL A 117 -13.50 -0.56 -4.03
N LEU A 118 -14.74 -0.44 -3.55
CA LEU A 118 -15.85 0.09 -4.35
C LEU A 118 -15.64 1.57 -4.71
N LEU A 119 -15.12 2.36 -3.78
CA LEU A 119 -14.82 3.77 -4.03
C LEU A 119 -13.75 3.92 -5.13
N ILE A 120 -12.65 3.17 -5.02
CA ILE A 120 -11.57 3.18 -6.02
C ILE A 120 -12.11 2.70 -7.37
N LEU A 121 -12.96 1.67 -7.38
CA LEU A 121 -13.55 1.12 -8.59
C LEU A 121 -14.46 2.14 -9.30
N ALA A 122 -15.31 2.83 -8.53
CA ALA A 122 -16.19 3.88 -9.04
C ALA A 122 -15.39 5.01 -9.71
N LEU A 123 -14.33 5.47 -9.05
CA LEU A 123 -13.45 6.52 -9.56
C LEU A 123 -12.61 6.07 -10.77
N ASN A 124 -12.23 4.80 -10.82
CA ASN A 124 -11.45 4.26 -11.93
C ASN A 124 -12.30 4.05 -13.20
N TRP A 125 -13.54 3.58 -13.03
CA TRP A 125 -14.47 3.33 -14.12
C TRP A 125 -15.11 4.61 -14.67
N GLY A 126 -15.38 5.58 -13.79
CA GLY A 126 -15.98 6.86 -14.14
C GLY A 126 -15.18 7.61 -15.20
N GLY A 127 -15.77 7.81 -16.37
CA GLY A 127 -15.18 8.60 -17.46
C GLY A 127 -14.15 7.86 -18.33
N LYS A 128 -13.77 6.61 -17.98
CA LYS A 128 -12.93 5.75 -18.83
C LYS A 128 -13.72 4.59 -19.44
N SER A 129 -14.24 3.70 -18.60
CA SER A 129 -14.93 2.47 -19.04
C SER A 129 -16.44 2.64 -19.07
N PHE A 130 -16.99 3.47 -18.18
CA PHE A 130 -18.41 3.78 -18.13
C PHE A 130 -18.61 5.29 -17.98
N ALA A 131 -19.69 5.82 -18.55
CA ALA A 131 -20.07 7.20 -18.32
C ALA A 131 -20.36 7.44 -16.82
N TRP A 132 -20.08 8.64 -16.31
CA TRP A 132 -20.36 9.01 -14.92
C TRP A 132 -21.83 8.82 -14.52
N LYS A 133 -22.74 8.97 -15.48
CA LYS A 133 -24.19 8.75 -15.29
C LYS A 133 -24.61 7.28 -15.34
N SER A 134 -23.69 6.35 -15.59
CA SER A 134 -24.00 4.92 -15.65
C SER A 134 -24.39 4.39 -14.27
N ALA A 135 -25.39 3.50 -14.25
CA ALA A 135 -25.83 2.83 -13.04
C ALA A 135 -24.67 2.12 -12.32
N ALA A 136 -23.72 1.55 -13.05
CA ALA A 136 -22.55 0.88 -12.46
C ALA A 136 -21.69 1.83 -11.61
N VAL A 137 -21.44 3.06 -12.08
CA VAL A 137 -20.63 4.07 -11.36
C VAL A 137 -21.41 4.63 -10.18
N ILE A 138 -22.69 4.95 -10.37
CA ILE A 138 -23.53 5.52 -9.29
C ILE A 138 -23.75 4.51 -8.17
N VAL A 139 -24.08 3.25 -8.50
CA VAL A 139 -24.32 2.20 -7.49
C VAL A 139 -23.06 1.93 -6.68
N THR A 140 -21.90 1.77 -7.33
CA THR A 140 -20.63 1.53 -6.63
C THR A 140 -20.24 2.72 -5.74
N LEU A 141 -20.47 3.94 -6.19
CA LEU A 141 -20.21 5.16 -5.41
C LEU A 141 -21.13 5.28 -4.19
N VAL A 142 -22.44 5.13 -4.38
CA VAL A 142 -23.42 5.19 -3.27
C VAL A 142 -23.17 4.06 -2.27
N LEU A 143 -22.93 2.84 -2.74
CA LEU A 143 -22.65 1.69 -1.88
C LEU A 143 -21.34 1.89 -1.09
N SER A 144 -20.32 2.49 -1.69
CA SER A 144 -19.07 2.82 -0.99
C SER A 144 -19.31 3.80 0.16
N ILE A 145 -20.11 4.85 -0.05
CA ILE A 145 -20.45 5.83 0.98
C ILE A 145 -21.24 5.17 2.12
N ILE A 146 -22.20 4.31 1.78
CA ILE A 146 -23.01 3.58 2.77
C ILE A 146 -22.11 2.66 3.61
N LEU A 147 -21.23 1.88 2.98
CA LEU A 147 -20.34 0.95 3.68
C LEU A 147 -19.32 1.66 4.56
N LEU A 148 -18.75 2.77 4.09
CA LEU A 148 -17.83 3.60 4.89
C LEU A 148 -18.57 4.29 6.05
N GLY A 149 -19.81 4.74 5.84
CA GLY A 149 -20.66 5.27 6.91
C GLY A 149 -21.00 4.20 7.96
N LEU A 150 -21.32 2.98 7.51
CA LEU A 150 -21.57 1.84 8.38
C LEU A 150 -20.31 1.44 9.15
N PHE A 151 -19.14 1.47 8.51
CA PHE A 151 -17.85 1.27 9.17
C PHE A 151 -17.65 2.25 10.33
N ILE A 152 -17.86 3.56 10.09
CA ILE A 152 -17.74 4.58 11.15
C ILE A 152 -18.72 4.29 12.30
N TYR A 153 -19.95 3.87 11.98
CA TYR A 153 -20.96 3.55 12.99
C TYR A 153 -20.58 2.32 13.83
N VAL A 154 -20.17 1.22 13.18
CA VAL A 154 -19.75 -0.03 13.83
C VAL A 154 -18.53 0.22 14.71
N GLU A 155 -17.56 0.96 14.21
CA GLU A 155 -16.31 1.22 14.91
C GLU A 155 -16.51 2.14 16.13
N ASN A 156 -17.41 3.12 16.03
CA ASN A 156 -17.71 4.01 17.15
C ASN A 156 -18.61 3.36 18.22
N SER A 157 -19.46 2.40 17.84
CA SER A 157 -20.54 1.90 18.72
C SER A 157 -20.33 0.47 19.24
N TYR A 158 -19.63 -0.39 18.50
CA TYR A 158 -19.57 -1.82 18.78
C TYR A 158 -18.15 -2.40 18.88
N ALA A 159 -17.13 -1.74 18.33
CA ALA A 159 -15.77 -2.26 18.34
C ALA A 159 -15.13 -2.16 19.74
N LYS A 160 -14.76 -3.31 20.33
CA LYS A 160 -14.03 -3.37 21.61
C LYS A 160 -12.56 -2.95 21.45
N GLU A 161 -11.96 -3.27 20.30
CA GLU A 161 -10.64 -2.81 19.89
C GLU A 161 -10.78 -2.16 18.49
N PRO A 162 -11.09 -0.85 18.41
CA PRO A 162 -11.27 -0.17 17.12
C PRO A 162 -9.97 -0.15 16.32
N ILE A 163 -10.07 -0.39 15.01
CA ILE A 163 -8.95 -0.34 14.06
C ILE A 163 -8.44 1.10 13.93
N ILE A 164 -9.37 2.05 13.87
CA ILE A 164 -9.15 3.48 13.81
C ILE A 164 -9.91 4.13 14.96
N PRO A 165 -9.26 4.41 16.11
CA PRO A 165 -9.93 5.08 17.21
C PRO A 165 -10.31 6.50 16.78
N MET A 166 -11.61 6.77 16.60
CA MET A 166 -12.13 8.05 16.10
C MET A 166 -11.67 9.28 16.87
N ARG A 167 -11.28 9.11 18.14
CA ARG A 167 -10.65 10.14 18.99
C ARG A 167 -9.36 10.72 18.39
N MET A 168 -8.69 9.98 17.50
CA MET A 168 -7.53 10.45 16.75
C MET A 168 -7.86 11.69 15.89
N PHE A 169 -9.03 11.72 15.26
CA PHE A 169 -9.46 12.84 14.42
C PHE A 169 -9.89 14.10 15.22
N THR A 170 -10.00 13.98 16.55
CA THR A 170 -10.24 15.13 17.43
C THR A 170 -8.94 15.83 17.84
N SER A 171 -7.79 15.18 17.65
CA SER A 171 -6.49 15.75 18.03
C SER A 171 -6.08 16.86 17.06
N ARG A 172 -5.85 18.06 17.60
CA ARG A 172 -5.41 19.24 16.85
C ARG A 172 -4.07 19.05 16.12
N MET A 173 -3.24 18.12 16.57
CA MET A 173 -1.96 17.80 15.92
C MET A 173 -2.11 16.71 14.86
N LEU A 174 -2.98 15.73 15.10
CA LEU A 174 -3.06 14.54 14.25
C LEU A 174 -3.93 14.77 13.00
N THR A 175 -5.03 15.49 13.12
CA THR A 175 -5.94 15.73 11.98
C THR A 175 -5.26 16.49 10.84
N PRO A 176 -4.54 17.61 11.08
CA PRO A 176 -3.79 18.26 10.01
C PRO A 176 -2.71 17.35 9.41
N ALA A 177 -2.01 16.56 10.24
CA ALA A 177 -0.98 15.65 9.74
C ALA A 177 -1.56 14.57 8.82
N LEU A 178 -2.72 13.99 9.15
CA LEU A 178 -3.41 13.02 8.30
C LEU A 178 -3.87 13.65 6.97
N ILE A 179 -4.40 14.88 7.01
CA ILE A 179 -4.79 15.62 5.81
C ILE A 179 -3.57 15.92 4.93
N SER A 180 -2.47 16.37 5.52
CA SER A 180 -1.21 16.59 4.80
C SER A 180 -0.70 15.30 4.15
N GLN A 181 -0.77 14.18 4.86
CA GLN A 181 -0.37 12.88 4.33
C GLN A 181 -1.24 12.43 3.16
N PHE A 182 -2.55 12.73 3.19
CA PHE A 182 -3.46 12.46 2.08
C PHE A 182 -3.05 13.22 0.81
N PHE A 183 -2.82 14.54 0.92
CA PHE A 183 -2.39 15.35 -0.23
C PHE A 183 -1.00 14.97 -0.73
N LEU A 184 -0.07 14.65 0.18
CA LEU A 184 1.25 14.17 -0.19
C LEU A 184 1.17 12.86 -0.99
N GLY A 185 0.38 11.89 -0.51
CA GLY A 185 0.17 10.63 -1.21
C GLY A 185 -0.47 10.80 -2.60
N ALA A 186 -1.43 11.71 -2.72
CA ALA A 186 -2.04 12.06 -4.01
C ALA A 186 -1.02 12.66 -4.98
N GLY A 187 -0.19 13.61 -4.52
CA GLY A 187 0.85 14.24 -5.33
C GLY A 187 1.93 13.27 -5.79
N ILE A 188 2.39 12.38 -4.89
CA ILE A 188 3.37 11.34 -5.22
C ILE A 188 2.80 10.38 -6.27
N THR A 189 1.59 9.87 -6.05
CA THR A 189 0.94 8.93 -6.96
C THR A 189 0.72 9.55 -8.34
N PHE A 190 0.29 10.82 -8.40
CA PHE A 190 0.10 11.55 -9.65
C PHE A 190 1.42 11.63 -10.42
N THR A 191 2.50 12.07 -9.77
CA THR A 191 3.79 12.28 -10.43
C THR A 191 4.39 10.96 -10.92
N VAL A 192 4.38 9.91 -10.09
CA VAL A 192 4.94 8.59 -10.45
C VAL A 192 4.19 7.95 -11.63
N LEU A 193 2.89 8.19 -11.78
CA LEU A 193 2.10 7.64 -12.89
C LEU A 193 2.22 8.47 -14.18
N TYR A 194 2.16 9.80 -14.07
CA TYR A 194 2.11 10.67 -15.25
C TYR A 194 3.49 11.03 -15.81
N LEU A 195 4.50 11.20 -14.96
CA LEU A 195 5.82 11.66 -15.40
C LEU A 195 6.52 10.66 -16.34
N PRO A 196 6.49 9.32 -16.11
CA PRO A 196 7.04 8.35 -17.06
C PRO A 196 6.27 8.37 -18.40
N VAL A 197 4.95 8.49 -18.34
CA VAL A 197 4.10 8.56 -19.53
C VAL A 197 4.40 9.81 -20.33
N TYR A 198 4.63 10.94 -19.67
CA TYR A 198 5.05 12.17 -20.32
C TYR A 198 6.39 12.01 -21.05
N PHE A 199 7.41 11.44 -20.40
CA PHE A 199 8.71 11.24 -21.04
C PHE A 199 8.67 10.22 -22.18
N THR A 200 7.90 9.14 -22.04
CA THR A 200 7.79 8.13 -23.09
C THR A 200 6.96 8.61 -24.29
N VAL A 201 5.87 9.35 -24.07
CA VAL A 201 4.95 9.78 -25.14
C VAL A 201 5.33 11.11 -25.78
N VAL A 202 5.75 12.11 -24.98
CA VAL A 202 6.06 13.46 -25.50
C VAL A 202 7.51 13.56 -25.95
N HIS A 203 8.44 13.01 -25.16
CA HIS A 203 9.87 13.07 -25.47
C HIS A 203 10.37 11.88 -26.28
N ASN A 204 9.51 10.92 -26.64
CA ASN A 204 9.87 9.67 -27.32
C ASN A 204 11.07 8.95 -26.67
N ALA A 205 11.22 9.09 -25.35
CA ALA A 205 12.29 8.45 -24.61
C ALA A 205 12.02 6.95 -24.46
N SER A 206 13.07 6.12 -24.46
CA SER A 206 12.96 4.70 -24.11
C SER A 206 12.55 4.53 -22.64
N SER A 207 12.06 3.34 -22.27
CA SER A 207 11.64 3.06 -20.89
C SER A 207 12.79 3.26 -19.89
N THR A 208 14.01 2.90 -20.29
CA THR A 208 15.22 3.11 -19.50
C THR A 208 15.53 4.61 -19.31
N THR A 209 15.46 5.42 -20.37
CA THR A 209 15.73 6.86 -20.28
C THR A 209 14.65 7.59 -19.48
N ALA A 210 13.38 7.20 -19.62
CA ALA A 210 12.30 7.72 -18.80
C ALA A 210 12.48 7.38 -17.31
N GLY A 211 12.97 6.17 -17.00
CA GLY A 211 13.36 5.78 -15.64
C GLY A 211 14.51 6.62 -15.09
N LEU A 212 15.51 6.93 -15.93
CA LEU A 212 16.64 7.80 -15.56
C LEU A 212 16.17 9.24 -15.26
N TYR A 213 15.23 9.78 -16.04
CA TYR A 213 14.67 11.11 -15.82
C TYR A 213 13.79 11.23 -14.58
N MET A 214 13.35 10.11 -14.01
CA MET A 214 12.67 10.12 -12.72
C MET A 214 13.63 10.23 -11.53
N LEU A 215 14.93 9.96 -11.70
CA LEU A 215 15.89 9.97 -10.59
C LEU A 215 15.95 11.29 -9.80
N PRO A 216 15.91 12.48 -10.42
CA PRO A 216 15.91 13.74 -9.65
C PRO A 216 14.65 13.97 -8.81
N TYR A 217 13.56 13.27 -9.14
CA TYR A 217 12.29 13.37 -8.43
C TYR A 217 12.19 12.39 -7.24
N LEU A 218 12.84 11.22 -7.35
CA LEU A 218 12.80 10.13 -6.37
C LEU A 218 13.82 10.31 -5.24
#